data_AF-D2PRS6-F1
#
_entry.id   AF-D2PRS6-F1
#
_cell.length_a   1.000
_cell.length_b   1.000
_cell.length_c   1.000
_cell.angle_alpha   90.00
_cell.angle_beta   90.00
_cell.angle_gamma   90.00
#
_symmetry.space_group_name_H-M   'P 1'
#
loop_
_entity.id
_entity.type
_entity.pdbx_description
1 polymer ?
#
loop_
_entity_poly.entity_id
_entity_poly.type
_entity_poly.pdbx_seq_one_letter_code
_entity_poly.pdbx_strand_id
1 'polypeptide(L)'
;MQLTRTLLTLALTLSVAGTVTAGASGPPDSAKGKCVESVPFRSGTDGYASYRIPAVVKAADGALLAFAEGRRGGSSDTGDIDIVLRRSGDGGCTWSPQQVVTDQGPNTIGNPAPVVDPASGDLVLLSVRNGPVTETQILRGEASAEDTRRVFVQRSTDDGRTFSAPTEITAATKLPNWRWYATTPGHAIALRSGRLLVPANHSIAPPAGSADTGAEAKYYGGHSLYSDDGGRSWQIGYVDDNPNGYLNVNETTAAQLPDGRVYFNTREHNGTAPGTRADAYSADGGETLVKPFRPQATLIGPVVQASVLSVGSTLVYSGPADPAARAAMTLRTSTDQGVTWQPALAVSGLPAAYSDLVSVDRSTLGLLYETGDFSANETITFRRIPLKDVVR
;
A
#
# COMPACT_ATOMS: atom_id res chain seq x y z
N MET A 1 30.08 -61.85 61.58
CA MET A 1 29.55 -61.59 60.22
C MET A 1 29.92 -60.18 59.81
N GLN A 2 30.83 -60.09 58.85
CA GLN A 2 31.03 -59.04 57.83
C GLN A 2 30.19 -57.74 57.89
N LEU A 3 30.87 -56.58 57.93
CA LEU A 3 31.08 -55.63 56.80
C LEU A 3 31.20 -54.16 57.27
N THR A 4 32.46 -53.73 57.36
CA THR A 4 33.12 -52.54 56.76
C THR A 4 32.31 -51.34 56.20
N ARG A 5 32.92 -50.15 56.38
CA ARG A 5 32.94 -48.91 55.54
C ARG A 5 32.15 -47.71 56.08
N THR A 6 32.57 -46.44 56.00
CA THR A 6 33.81 -45.73 55.61
C THR A 6 33.64 -44.26 56.04
N LEU A 7 34.71 -43.60 56.50
CA LEU A 7 34.75 -42.16 56.81
C LEU A 7 34.68 -41.29 55.54
N LEU A 8 34.04 -40.13 55.63
CA LEU A 8 34.28 -38.99 54.73
C LEU A 8 34.44 -37.70 55.55
N THR A 9 35.64 -37.14 55.54
CA THR A 9 36.02 -35.86 56.13
C THR A 9 35.87 -34.76 55.05
N LEU A 10 35.11 -33.71 55.35
CA LEU A 10 34.90 -32.56 54.46
C LEU A 10 35.91 -31.45 54.79
N ALA A 11 36.79 -31.12 53.86
CA ALA A 11 37.70 -29.98 53.94
C ALA A 11 37.11 -28.78 53.19
N LEU A 12 37.03 -27.64 53.87
CA LEU A 12 36.50 -26.37 53.36
C LEU A 12 37.65 -25.55 52.76
N THR A 13 37.58 -25.19 51.48
CA THR A 13 38.51 -24.25 50.84
C THR A 13 37.80 -22.94 50.51
N LEU A 14 38.31 -21.83 51.06
CA LEU A 14 37.93 -20.46 50.75
C LEU A 14 38.52 -20.05 49.39
N SER A 15 37.70 -19.54 48.48
CA SER A 15 38.14 -18.86 47.26
C SER A 15 37.76 -17.37 47.31
N VAL A 16 38.76 -16.53 47.09
CA VAL A 16 38.67 -15.06 47.06
C VAL A 16 38.10 -14.62 45.70
N ALA A 17 37.00 -13.88 45.71
CA ALA A 17 36.42 -13.29 44.50
C ALA A 17 37.11 -11.95 44.18
N GLY A 18 37.84 -11.90 43.07
CA GLY A 18 38.32 -10.66 42.46
C GLY A 18 37.26 -10.07 41.53
N THR A 19 36.86 -8.82 41.76
CA THR A 19 35.98 -8.06 40.87
C THR A 19 36.78 -7.51 39.68
N VAL A 20 36.47 -8.01 38.48
CA VAL A 20 36.94 -7.44 37.20
C VAL A 20 35.84 -6.52 36.68
N THR A 21 36.05 -5.20 36.74
CA THR A 21 35.22 -4.23 36.02
C THR A 21 35.66 -4.20 34.56
N ALA A 22 34.93 -4.92 33.70
CA ALA A 22 35.09 -4.82 32.25
C ALA A 22 34.38 -3.55 31.74
N GLY A 23 35.14 -2.48 31.50
CA GLY A 23 34.70 -1.36 30.68
C GLY A 23 34.71 -1.80 29.22
N ALA A 24 33.55 -2.14 28.67
CA ALA A 24 33.38 -2.36 27.24
C ALA A 24 33.20 -0.99 26.56
N SER A 25 34.31 -0.37 26.15
CA SER A 25 34.29 0.65 25.11
C SER A 25 33.95 -0.03 23.79
N GLY A 26 32.67 0.06 23.37
CA GLY A 26 32.25 -0.36 22.04
C GLY A 26 33.03 0.40 20.95
N PRO A 27 33.27 -0.21 19.78
CA PRO A 27 33.97 0.46 18.69
C PRO A 27 33.19 1.71 18.26
N PRO A 28 33.87 2.77 17.81
CA PRO A 28 33.21 3.96 17.31
C PRO A 28 32.35 3.60 16.09
N ASP A 29 31.16 4.22 16.01
CA ASP A 29 30.25 4.26 14.87
C ASP A 29 31.04 4.57 13.58
N SER A 30 31.55 3.52 12.95
CA SER A 30 32.34 3.60 11.74
C SER A 30 31.43 3.19 10.59
N ALA A 31 30.86 4.23 9.96
CA ALA A 31 30.38 4.24 8.58
C ALA A 31 29.55 3.01 8.15
N LYS A 32 28.28 2.93 8.61
CA LYS A 32 27.26 2.28 7.78
C LYS A 32 27.24 3.02 6.44
N GLY A 33 27.69 2.39 5.37
CA GLY A 33 27.45 2.90 4.02
C GLY A 33 25.98 3.30 3.93
N LYS A 34 25.68 4.53 3.45
CA LYS A 34 24.30 5.00 3.37
C LYS A 34 23.58 4.11 2.38
N CYS A 35 22.80 3.15 2.86
CA CYS A 35 21.94 2.39 1.97
C CYS A 35 20.92 3.38 1.36
N VAL A 36 20.94 3.46 0.04
CA VAL A 36 20.08 4.36 -0.76
C VAL A 36 18.91 3.56 -1.36
N GLU A 37 19.13 2.29 -1.66
CA GLU A 37 18.20 1.43 -2.36
C GLU A 37 18.30 0.00 -1.83
N SER A 38 17.18 -0.71 -1.85
CA SER A 38 17.09 -2.15 -1.65
C SER A 38 15.94 -2.74 -2.48
N VAL A 39 15.92 -4.07 -2.64
CA VAL A 39 14.91 -4.78 -3.43
C VAL A 39 14.16 -5.76 -2.52
N PRO A 40 13.03 -5.36 -1.91
CA PRO A 40 12.22 -6.27 -1.11
C PRO A 40 11.68 -7.45 -1.94
N PHE A 41 11.23 -7.21 -3.18
CA PHE A 41 10.65 -8.27 -4.01
C PHE A 41 11.31 -8.32 -5.39
N ARG A 42 11.70 -9.53 -5.81
CA ARG A 42 12.27 -9.80 -7.12
C ARG A 42 11.46 -10.89 -7.79
N SER A 43 10.94 -10.62 -8.97
CA SER A 43 10.14 -11.58 -9.74
C SER A 43 10.94 -12.86 -10.02
N GLY A 44 10.27 -14.01 -9.96
CA GLY A 44 10.90 -15.33 -10.12
C GLY A 44 11.54 -15.90 -8.85
N THR A 45 11.33 -15.29 -7.67
CA THR A 45 11.80 -15.81 -6.38
C THR A 45 10.67 -16.25 -5.47
N ASP A 46 11.00 -17.07 -4.47
CA ASP A 46 10.10 -17.50 -3.39
C ASP A 46 8.78 -18.15 -3.85
N GLY A 47 8.78 -18.75 -5.04
CA GLY A 47 7.62 -19.45 -5.61
C GLY A 47 6.62 -18.57 -6.38
N TYR A 48 6.97 -17.31 -6.67
CA TYR A 48 6.12 -16.40 -7.44
C TYR A 48 6.81 -15.94 -8.73
N ALA A 49 6.08 -15.98 -9.84
CA ALA A 49 6.57 -15.54 -11.13
C ALA A 49 6.72 -14.01 -11.18
N SER A 50 5.85 -13.27 -10.50
CA SER A 50 6.01 -11.82 -10.36
C SER A 50 5.45 -11.26 -9.06
N TYR A 51 5.90 -10.06 -8.72
CA TYR A 51 5.34 -9.26 -7.63
C TYR A 51 4.81 -7.95 -8.17
N ARG A 52 3.62 -7.55 -7.72
CA ARG A 52 2.91 -6.34 -8.19
C ARG A 52 2.22 -5.62 -7.04
N ILE A 53 1.74 -4.41 -7.30
CA ILE A 53 0.85 -3.62 -6.42
C ILE A 53 1.49 -3.37 -5.04
N PRO A 54 2.61 -2.62 -5.00
CA PRO A 54 3.31 -2.32 -3.76
C PRO A 54 2.46 -1.46 -2.81
N ALA A 55 2.53 -1.77 -1.53
CA ALA A 55 2.05 -0.90 -0.45
C ALA A 55 3.07 -0.88 0.69
N VAL A 56 3.30 0.28 1.30
CA VAL A 56 4.26 0.41 2.40
C VAL A 56 3.72 1.26 3.54
N VAL A 57 3.87 0.74 4.76
CA VAL A 57 3.55 1.46 6.00
C VAL A 57 4.68 1.32 7.00
N LYS A 58 4.70 2.23 7.99
CA LYS A 58 5.57 2.12 9.16
C LYS A 58 4.75 1.63 10.35
N ALA A 59 5.13 0.48 10.90
CA ALA A 59 4.51 -0.12 12.09
C ALA A 59 4.76 0.72 13.35
N ALA A 60 4.05 0.40 14.44
CA ALA A 60 4.15 1.12 15.70
C ALA A 60 5.55 1.01 16.32
N ASP A 61 6.21 -0.15 16.18
CA ASP A 61 7.62 -0.33 16.58
C ASP A 61 8.66 0.33 15.64
N GLY A 62 8.21 1.06 14.62
CA GLY A 62 9.04 1.84 13.71
C GLY A 62 9.58 1.04 12.51
N ALA A 63 9.32 -0.26 12.42
CA ALA A 63 9.69 -1.03 11.25
C ALA A 63 8.86 -0.67 10.01
N LEU A 64 9.47 -0.82 8.83
CA LEU A 64 8.75 -0.71 7.57
C LEU A 64 8.18 -2.07 7.17
N LEU A 65 6.94 -2.06 6.70
CA LEU A 65 6.21 -3.22 6.19
C LEU A 65 5.93 -2.99 4.72
N ALA A 66 6.56 -3.78 3.84
CA ALA A 66 6.32 -3.75 2.40
C ALA A 66 5.44 -4.92 2.01
N PHE A 67 4.25 -4.62 1.49
CA PHE A 67 3.29 -5.57 0.96
C PHE A 67 3.35 -5.59 -0.56
N ALA A 68 2.98 -6.73 -1.13
CA ALA A 68 2.79 -6.91 -2.56
C ALA A 68 1.78 -8.02 -2.84
N GLU A 69 1.20 -8.00 -4.04
CA GLU A 69 0.64 -9.18 -4.67
C GLU A 69 1.77 -10.11 -5.10
N GLY A 70 1.80 -11.33 -4.57
CA GLY A 70 2.63 -12.42 -5.09
C GLY A 70 1.84 -13.20 -6.13
N ARG A 71 2.24 -13.11 -7.40
CA ARG A 71 1.51 -13.73 -8.52
C ARG A 71 2.22 -15.00 -8.99
N ARG A 72 1.59 -16.17 -8.80
CA ARG A 72 2.24 -17.47 -9.10
C ARG A 72 2.39 -17.73 -10.59
N GLY A 73 1.35 -17.43 -11.38
CA GLY A 73 1.26 -17.82 -12.79
C GLY A 73 1.85 -16.84 -13.82
N GLY A 74 2.35 -15.68 -13.40
CA GLY A 74 2.89 -14.63 -14.28
C GLY A 74 2.54 -13.24 -13.77
N SER A 75 2.48 -12.24 -14.65
CA SER A 75 2.11 -10.85 -14.32
C SER A 75 0.64 -10.51 -14.59
N SER A 76 -0.21 -11.51 -14.83
CA SER A 76 -1.66 -11.33 -15.04
C SER A 76 -2.35 -10.78 -13.79
N ASP A 77 -3.39 -9.95 -13.95
CA ASP A 77 -4.23 -9.45 -12.85
C ASP A 77 -5.26 -10.49 -12.36
N THR A 78 -5.28 -11.68 -12.97
CA THR A 78 -6.13 -12.82 -12.60
C THR A 78 -5.30 -14.08 -12.46
N GLY A 79 -5.65 -14.91 -11.47
CA GLY A 79 -5.07 -16.22 -11.21
C GLY A 79 -4.87 -16.46 -9.72
N ASP A 80 -4.00 -17.43 -9.41
CA ASP A 80 -3.48 -17.69 -8.07
C ASP A 80 -2.55 -16.53 -7.66
N ILE A 81 -3.11 -15.63 -6.85
CA ILE A 81 -2.47 -14.40 -6.38
C ILE A 81 -2.68 -14.27 -4.87
N ASP A 82 -1.57 -14.15 -4.16
CA ASP A 82 -1.50 -14.04 -2.72
C ASP A 82 -1.12 -12.63 -2.27
N ILE A 83 -1.37 -12.31 -1.00
CA ILE A 83 -0.76 -11.13 -0.36
C ILE A 83 0.47 -11.58 0.42
N VAL A 84 1.60 -10.96 0.11
CA VAL A 84 2.89 -11.21 0.77
C VAL A 84 3.40 -9.96 1.48
N LEU A 85 4.25 -10.16 2.47
CA LEU A 85 4.84 -9.13 3.30
C LEU A 85 6.33 -9.39 3.51
N ARG A 86 7.12 -8.31 3.52
CA ARG A 86 8.46 -8.28 4.12
C ARG A 86 8.60 -7.11 5.07
N ARG A 87 9.36 -7.34 6.15
CA ARG A 87 9.56 -6.36 7.23
C ARG A 87 11.01 -5.89 7.29
N SER A 88 11.24 -4.61 7.52
CA SER A 88 12.56 -4.01 7.67
C SER A 88 12.69 -3.27 9.01
N GLY A 89 13.68 -3.64 9.81
CA GLY A 89 14.00 -3.00 11.09
C GLY A 89 15.06 -1.90 10.99
N ASP A 90 15.59 -1.62 9.79
CA ASP A 90 16.72 -0.71 9.57
C ASP A 90 16.41 0.41 8.57
N GLY A 91 15.13 0.76 8.44
CA GLY A 91 14.66 1.86 7.60
C GLY A 91 14.62 1.51 6.10
N GLY A 92 14.44 0.24 5.77
CA GLY A 92 14.29 -0.27 4.40
C GLY A 92 15.60 -0.65 3.73
N CYS A 93 16.66 -0.92 4.49
CA CYS A 93 17.95 -1.32 3.93
C CYS A 93 18.08 -2.82 3.76
N THR A 94 17.58 -3.57 4.74
CA THR A 94 17.45 -5.01 4.68
C THR A 94 16.02 -5.41 4.98
N TRP A 95 15.61 -6.54 4.41
CA TRP A 95 14.25 -7.06 4.52
C TRP A 95 14.29 -8.47 5.06
N SER A 96 13.32 -8.81 5.91
CA SER A 96 13.12 -10.17 6.39
C SER A 96 12.86 -11.15 5.24
N PRO A 97 12.96 -12.46 5.51
CA PRO A 97 12.30 -13.45 4.66
C PRO A 97 10.84 -13.09 4.42
N GLN A 98 10.31 -13.52 3.27
CA GLN A 98 8.93 -13.30 2.89
C GLN A 98 7.96 -14.04 3.83
N GLN A 99 6.91 -13.34 4.21
CA GLN A 99 5.73 -13.90 4.87
C GLN A 99 4.57 -13.90 3.88
N VAL A 100 3.82 -15.00 3.82
CA VAL A 100 2.52 -15.05 3.14
C VAL A 100 1.46 -14.63 4.15
N VAL A 101 0.79 -13.50 3.91
CA VAL A 101 -0.25 -12.95 4.79
C VAL A 101 -1.58 -13.64 4.54
N THR A 102 -1.86 -13.98 3.28
CA THR A 102 -3.05 -14.71 2.88
C THR A 102 -2.82 -15.40 1.54
N ASP A 103 -3.18 -16.68 1.49
CA ASP A 103 -3.19 -17.57 0.32
C ASP A 103 -4.51 -18.34 0.34
N GLN A 104 -5.20 -18.37 -0.80
CA GLN A 104 -6.43 -19.15 -0.97
C GLN A 104 -6.46 -19.92 -2.30
N GLY A 105 -5.30 -20.43 -2.72
CA GLY A 105 -5.13 -21.25 -3.91
C GLY A 105 -5.51 -20.50 -5.20
N PRO A 106 -6.40 -21.05 -6.05
CA PRO A 106 -6.66 -20.50 -7.38
C PRO A 106 -7.40 -19.15 -7.40
N ASN A 107 -7.72 -18.61 -6.22
CA ASN A 107 -8.40 -17.33 -6.08
C ASN A 107 -7.41 -16.17 -6.27
N THR A 108 -7.94 -15.03 -6.68
CA THR A 108 -7.15 -13.79 -6.79
C THR A 108 -7.37 -12.95 -5.55
N ILE A 109 -6.29 -12.66 -4.82
CA ILE A 109 -6.29 -11.82 -3.63
C ILE A 109 -5.31 -10.68 -3.86
N GLY A 110 -5.75 -9.44 -3.70
CA GLY A 110 -4.90 -8.32 -4.07
C GLY A 110 -5.35 -6.98 -3.57
N ASN A 111 -4.74 -5.94 -4.16
CA ASN A 111 -4.86 -4.54 -3.78
C ASN A 111 -4.78 -4.33 -2.25
N PRO A 112 -3.66 -4.75 -1.62
CA PRO A 112 -3.48 -4.56 -0.18
C PRO A 112 -3.56 -3.07 0.16
N ALA A 113 -4.30 -2.75 1.22
CA ALA A 113 -4.51 -1.40 1.72
C ALA A 113 -4.20 -1.33 3.23
N PRO A 114 -2.92 -1.44 3.62
CA PRO A 114 -2.52 -1.40 5.02
C PRO A 114 -2.65 0.02 5.61
N VAL A 115 -2.99 0.10 6.90
CA VAL A 115 -2.95 1.31 7.72
C VAL A 115 -2.70 0.95 9.18
N VAL A 116 -1.90 1.74 9.90
CA VAL A 116 -1.74 1.59 11.35
C VAL A 116 -2.76 2.46 12.05
N ASP A 117 -3.58 1.86 12.91
CA ASP A 117 -4.50 2.60 13.77
C ASP A 117 -3.71 3.37 14.83
N PRO A 118 -3.77 4.72 14.86
CA PRO A 118 -3.00 5.52 15.80
C PRO A 118 -3.43 5.34 17.25
N ALA A 119 -4.66 4.86 17.51
CA ALA A 119 -5.16 4.67 18.87
C ALA A 119 -4.61 3.40 19.53
N SER A 120 -4.58 2.29 18.79
CA SER A 120 -4.12 0.99 19.30
C SER A 120 -2.68 0.64 18.93
N GLY A 121 -2.17 1.18 17.82
CA GLY A 121 -0.94 0.71 17.18
C GLY A 121 -1.14 -0.55 16.32
N ASP A 122 -2.36 -1.09 16.27
CA ASP A 122 -2.67 -2.26 15.46
C ASP A 122 -2.54 -1.92 13.97
N LEU A 123 -2.00 -2.86 13.20
CA LEU A 123 -2.02 -2.80 11.75
C LEU A 123 -3.33 -3.39 11.24
N VAL A 124 -4.09 -2.61 10.48
CA VAL A 124 -5.31 -3.02 9.79
C VAL A 124 -5.00 -3.14 8.30
N LEU A 125 -5.32 -4.29 7.71
CA LEU A 125 -5.09 -4.58 6.30
C LEU A 125 -6.43 -4.87 5.64
N LEU A 126 -6.85 -4.02 4.71
CA LEU A 126 -7.93 -4.38 3.79
C LEU A 126 -7.35 -4.99 2.52
N SER A 127 -8.11 -5.90 1.94
CA SER A 127 -7.81 -6.49 0.66
C SER A 127 -9.09 -6.91 -0.05
N VAL A 128 -8.93 -7.24 -1.32
CA VAL A 128 -10.02 -7.72 -2.16
C VAL A 128 -9.72 -9.12 -2.66
N ARG A 129 -10.75 -9.93 -2.75
CA ARG A 129 -10.69 -11.30 -3.23
C ARG A 129 -11.77 -11.53 -4.28
N ASN A 130 -11.46 -12.31 -5.29
CA ASN A 130 -12.44 -12.93 -6.19
C ASN A 130 -12.11 -14.40 -6.41
N GLY A 131 -13.10 -15.17 -6.87
CA GLY A 131 -12.91 -16.55 -7.31
C GLY A 131 -12.05 -16.63 -8.59
N PRO A 132 -11.91 -17.82 -9.19
CA PRO A 132 -11.14 -18.04 -10.41
C PRO A 132 -11.87 -17.53 -11.66
N VAL A 133 -12.22 -16.24 -11.66
CA VAL A 133 -12.88 -15.49 -12.74
C VAL A 133 -12.01 -14.29 -13.12
N THR A 134 -12.07 -13.90 -14.39
CA THR A 134 -11.33 -12.75 -14.92
C THR A 134 -12.01 -11.42 -14.58
N GLU A 135 -11.22 -10.34 -14.58
CA GLU A 135 -11.74 -8.97 -14.48
C GLU A 135 -12.85 -8.71 -15.50
N THR A 136 -12.67 -9.12 -16.76
CA THR A 136 -13.70 -8.96 -17.81
C THR A 136 -15.01 -9.65 -17.47
N GLN A 137 -14.97 -10.88 -16.94
CA GLN A 137 -16.19 -11.60 -16.53
C GLN A 137 -16.90 -10.86 -15.38
N ILE A 138 -16.15 -10.33 -14.42
CA ILE A 138 -16.71 -9.53 -13.32
C ILE A 138 -17.34 -8.26 -13.88
N LEU A 139 -16.63 -7.49 -14.71
CA LEU A 139 -17.10 -6.25 -15.32
C LEU A 139 -18.37 -6.46 -16.15
N ARG A 140 -18.50 -7.60 -16.84
CA ARG A 140 -19.69 -7.96 -17.62
C ARG A 140 -20.86 -8.48 -16.77
N GLY A 141 -20.65 -8.71 -15.48
CA GLY A 141 -21.66 -9.29 -14.59
C GLY A 141 -21.90 -10.78 -14.82
N GLU A 142 -20.89 -11.49 -15.34
CA GLU A 142 -20.94 -12.92 -15.64
C GLU A 142 -20.45 -13.77 -14.44
N ALA A 143 -19.79 -13.16 -13.46
CA ALA A 143 -19.35 -13.82 -12.23
C ALA A 143 -20.51 -14.06 -11.26
N SER A 144 -20.44 -15.16 -10.51
CA SER A 144 -21.37 -15.48 -9.41
C SER A 144 -21.22 -14.46 -8.26
N ALA A 145 -22.18 -14.45 -7.33
CA ALA A 145 -22.09 -13.61 -6.13
C ALA A 145 -20.91 -14.02 -5.23
N GLU A 146 -20.54 -15.29 -5.27
CA GLU A 146 -19.44 -15.86 -4.49
C GLU A 146 -18.07 -15.55 -5.09
N ASP A 147 -17.98 -15.55 -6.43
CA ASP A 147 -16.73 -15.41 -7.18
C ASP A 147 -16.43 -13.97 -7.61
N THR A 148 -17.38 -13.05 -7.50
CA THR A 148 -17.14 -11.62 -7.78
C THR A 148 -16.16 -10.98 -6.77
N ARG A 149 -15.82 -9.69 -6.94
CA ARG A 149 -14.94 -8.96 -6.02
C ARG A 149 -15.63 -8.75 -4.68
N ARG A 150 -14.97 -9.21 -3.62
CA ARG A 150 -15.40 -9.18 -2.22
C ARG A 150 -14.30 -8.55 -1.37
N VAL A 151 -14.68 -7.89 -0.28
CA VAL A 151 -13.77 -7.06 0.54
C VAL A 151 -13.55 -7.73 1.88
N PHE A 152 -12.29 -7.82 2.29
CA PHE A 152 -11.85 -8.47 3.52
C PHE A 152 -10.99 -7.54 4.36
N VAL A 153 -10.98 -7.77 5.67
CA VAL A 153 -10.11 -7.12 6.63
C VAL A 153 -9.36 -8.15 7.47
N GLN A 154 -8.08 -7.89 7.71
CA GLN A 154 -7.22 -8.60 8.65
C GLN A 154 -6.57 -7.60 9.60
N ARG A 155 -6.16 -8.08 10.77
CA ARG A 155 -5.45 -7.27 11.77
C ARG A 155 -4.20 -7.97 12.26
N SER A 156 -3.15 -7.19 12.48
CA SER A 156 -1.97 -7.58 13.25
C SER A 156 -1.88 -6.71 14.50
N THR A 157 -1.71 -7.35 15.65
CA THR A 157 -1.51 -6.70 16.96
C THR A 157 -0.05 -6.81 17.42
N ASP A 158 0.86 -7.19 16.51
CA ASP A 158 2.26 -7.52 16.78
C ASP A 158 3.20 -6.95 15.69
N ASP A 159 2.89 -5.75 15.20
CA ASP A 159 3.66 -4.99 14.20
C ASP A 159 3.89 -5.72 12.87
N GLY A 160 2.87 -6.45 12.41
CA GLY A 160 2.88 -7.17 11.13
C GLY A 160 3.57 -8.52 11.17
N ARG A 161 3.84 -9.11 12.34
CA ARG A 161 4.47 -10.44 12.44
C ARG A 161 3.45 -11.56 12.22
N THR A 162 2.23 -11.40 12.73
CA THR A 162 1.11 -12.31 12.49
C THR A 162 -0.16 -11.55 12.17
N PHE A 163 -1.07 -12.17 11.43
CA PHE A 163 -2.35 -11.58 11.05
C PHE A 163 -3.50 -12.49 11.49
N SER A 164 -4.61 -11.88 11.87
CA SER A 164 -5.87 -12.59 12.08
C SER A 164 -6.33 -13.29 10.80
N ALA A 165 -7.25 -14.25 10.95
CA ALA A 165 -8.01 -14.74 9.82
C ALA A 165 -8.76 -13.59 9.11
N PRO A 166 -8.96 -13.65 7.78
CA PRO A 166 -9.67 -12.64 7.03
C PRO A 166 -11.15 -12.63 7.41
N THR A 167 -11.66 -11.45 7.76
CA THR A 167 -13.09 -11.20 8.02
C THR A 167 -13.69 -10.49 6.83
N GLU A 168 -14.77 -11.04 6.28
CA GLU A 168 -15.44 -10.42 5.14
C GLU A 168 -16.32 -9.23 5.57
N ILE A 169 -16.22 -8.13 4.84
CA ILE A 169 -16.97 -6.88 5.07
C ILE A 169 -17.74 -6.40 3.84
N THR A 170 -17.86 -7.23 2.79
CA THR A 170 -18.47 -6.87 1.49
C THR A 170 -19.86 -6.26 1.65
N ALA A 171 -20.72 -6.82 2.50
CA ALA A 171 -22.09 -6.35 2.68
C ALA A 171 -22.18 -4.89 3.18
N ALA A 172 -21.18 -4.42 3.92
CA ALA A 172 -21.10 -3.05 4.43
C ALA A 172 -20.35 -2.09 3.48
N THR A 173 -19.65 -2.62 2.48
CA THR A 173 -18.62 -1.87 1.72
C THR A 173 -18.80 -1.94 0.20
N LYS A 174 -19.79 -2.69 -0.31
CA LYS A 174 -20.06 -2.83 -1.74
C LYS A 174 -21.55 -2.68 -2.03
N LEU A 175 -21.91 -1.69 -2.86
CA LEU A 175 -23.31 -1.50 -3.26
C LEU A 175 -23.78 -2.61 -4.23
N PRO A 176 -25.08 -2.95 -4.26
CA PRO A 176 -25.58 -4.07 -5.06
C PRO A 176 -25.36 -3.95 -6.57
N ASN A 177 -25.36 -2.73 -7.12
CA ASN A 177 -25.14 -2.48 -8.56
C ASN A 177 -23.65 -2.45 -8.95
N TRP A 178 -22.73 -2.58 -7.99
CA TRP A 178 -21.29 -2.59 -8.25
C TRP A 178 -20.83 -3.96 -8.73
N ARG A 179 -19.98 -3.97 -9.74
CA ARG A 179 -19.38 -5.17 -10.35
C ARG A 179 -17.92 -5.31 -9.91
N TRP A 180 -17.01 -4.64 -10.60
CA TRP A 180 -15.60 -4.59 -10.19
C TRP A 180 -15.43 -3.78 -8.90
N TYR A 181 -14.36 -4.06 -8.17
CA TYR A 181 -14.01 -3.38 -6.92
C TYR A 181 -12.50 -3.49 -6.65
N ALA A 182 -11.85 -2.42 -6.20
CA ALA A 182 -10.49 -2.46 -5.65
C ALA A 182 -10.33 -1.46 -4.49
N THR A 183 -9.61 -1.87 -3.43
CA THR A 183 -9.17 -0.99 -2.33
C THR A 183 -7.85 -0.33 -2.68
N THR A 184 -7.76 1.01 -2.66
CA THR A 184 -6.63 1.80 -3.19
C THR A 184 -6.04 1.14 -4.46
N PRO A 185 -4.79 1.40 -4.87
CA PRO A 185 -3.66 0.55 -4.45
C PRO A 185 -2.55 1.39 -3.80
N GLY A 186 -1.86 0.83 -2.81
CA GLY A 186 -0.92 1.53 -1.93
C GLY A 186 -1.37 1.41 -0.48
N HIS A 187 -1.21 2.44 0.34
CA HIS A 187 -1.71 2.43 1.72
C HIS A 187 -3.05 3.14 1.89
N ALA A 188 -3.75 2.77 2.95
CA ALA A 188 -4.82 3.56 3.53
C ALA A 188 -4.26 4.54 4.56
N ILE A 189 -4.98 5.61 4.89
CA ILE A 189 -4.50 6.65 5.80
C ILE A 189 -5.28 6.68 7.11
N ALA A 190 -4.59 6.96 8.20
CA ALA A 190 -5.21 7.36 9.45
C ALA A 190 -5.25 8.90 9.50
N LEU A 191 -6.45 9.47 9.61
CA LEU A 191 -6.63 10.90 9.77
C LEU A 191 -6.26 11.32 11.20
N ARG A 192 -5.93 12.60 11.40
CA ARG A 192 -5.67 13.17 12.73
C ARG A 192 -6.82 12.99 13.73
N SER A 193 -8.04 12.75 13.26
CA SER A 193 -9.21 12.43 14.11
C SER A 193 -9.18 10.99 14.67
N GLY A 194 -8.30 10.12 14.16
CA GLY A 194 -8.29 8.68 14.44
C GLY A 194 -9.07 7.85 13.41
N ARG A 195 -9.85 8.49 12.53
CA ARG A 195 -10.57 7.80 11.44
C ARG A 195 -9.59 7.12 10.49
N LEU A 196 -9.84 5.85 10.18
CA LEU A 196 -9.18 5.15 9.09
C LEU A 196 -9.93 5.45 7.79
N LEU A 197 -9.21 5.75 6.72
CA LEU A 197 -9.77 6.09 5.41
C LEU A 197 -9.05 5.33 4.30
N VAL A 198 -9.84 4.65 3.47
CA VAL A 198 -9.38 3.84 2.34
C VAL A 198 -10.06 4.37 1.08
N PRO A 199 -9.37 5.12 0.21
CA PRO A 199 -9.89 5.40 -1.13
C PRO A 199 -9.97 4.08 -1.92
N ALA A 200 -10.93 3.96 -2.80
CA ALA A 200 -11.24 2.74 -3.53
C ALA A 200 -11.90 3.06 -4.88
N ASN A 201 -12.06 2.04 -5.71
CA ASN A 201 -12.85 2.14 -6.93
C ASN A 201 -13.78 0.96 -7.09
N HIS A 202 -14.74 1.14 -7.97
CA HIS A 202 -15.66 0.12 -8.39
C HIS A 202 -16.04 0.33 -9.87
N SER A 203 -16.77 -0.61 -10.44
CA SER A 203 -17.53 -0.36 -11.66
C SER A 203 -19.02 -0.57 -11.43
N ILE A 204 -19.86 0.09 -12.22
CA ILE A 204 -21.31 -0.03 -12.14
C ILE A 204 -21.88 -0.81 -13.33
N ALA A 205 -23.00 -1.48 -13.13
CA ALA A 205 -23.73 -2.10 -14.23
C ALA A 205 -24.26 -1.05 -15.24
N PRO A 206 -24.24 -1.35 -16.55
CA PRO A 206 -24.95 -0.55 -17.54
C PRO A 206 -26.44 -0.39 -17.21
N PRO A 207 -27.08 0.72 -17.62
CA PRO A 207 -28.53 0.86 -17.53
C PRO A 207 -29.25 -0.27 -18.26
N ALA A 208 -30.42 -0.67 -17.76
CA ALA A 208 -31.25 -1.69 -18.39
C ALA A 208 -31.56 -1.32 -19.86
N GLY A 209 -31.35 -2.26 -20.78
CA GLY A 209 -31.53 -2.03 -22.22
C GLY A 209 -30.34 -1.37 -22.93
N SER A 210 -29.24 -1.08 -22.23
CA SER A 210 -27.99 -0.66 -22.87
C SER A 210 -27.42 -1.76 -23.77
N ALA A 211 -26.78 -1.36 -24.88
CA ALA A 211 -25.99 -2.25 -25.73
C ALA A 211 -24.57 -2.49 -25.19
N ASP A 212 -24.18 -1.76 -24.15
CA ASP A 212 -22.87 -1.89 -23.53
C ASP A 212 -22.75 -3.20 -22.74
N THR A 213 -21.52 -3.69 -22.65
CA THR A 213 -21.20 -4.91 -21.90
C THR A 213 -21.02 -4.66 -20.40
N GLY A 214 -20.65 -3.43 -20.02
CA GLY A 214 -20.23 -3.05 -18.66
C GLY A 214 -18.71 -3.09 -18.45
N ALA A 215 -17.94 -3.55 -19.44
CA ALA A 215 -16.47 -3.54 -19.41
C ALA A 215 -15.87 -2.24 -19.98
N GLU A 216 -16.70 -1.31 -20.45
CA GLU A 216 -16.26 -0.02 -20.94
C GLU A 216 -15.79 0.87 -19.79
N ALA A 217 -14.70 1.60 -20.01
CA ALA A 217 -14.06 2.41 -18.98
C ALA A 217 -15.00 3.45 -18.32
N LYS A 218 -16.01 3.93 -19.04
CA LYS A 218 -17.02 4.88 -18.54
C LYS A 218 -17.80 4.35 -17.33
N TYR A 219 -17.80 3.04 -17.09
CA TYR A 219 -18.49 2.45 -15.94
C TYR A 219 -17.65 2.41 -14.67
N TYR A 220 -16.38 2.83 -14.70
CA TYR A 220 -15.59 2.99 -13.49
C TYR A 220 -16.02 4.22 -12.69
N GLY A 221 -16.08 4.04 -11.37
CA GLY A 221 -16.37 5.08 -10.39
C GLY A 221 -15.43 4.98 -9.19
N GLY A 222 -15.38 6.05 -8.42
CA GLY A 222 -14.58 6.14 -7.20
C GLY A 222 -15.44 6.10 -5.96
N HIS A 223 -14.90 5.58 -4.87
CA HIS A 223 -15.50 5.73 -3.55
C HIS A 223 -14.44 5.75 -2.47
N SER A 224 -14.85 6.00 -1.22
CA SER A 224 -14.00 5.69 -0.07
C SER A 224 -14.72 4.79 0.92
N LEU A 225 -13.94 4.05 1.69
CA LEU A 225 -14.38 3.44 2.93
C LEU A 225 -13.77 4.18 4.10
N TYR A 226 -14.52 4.32 5.19
CA TYR A 226 -13.98 4.84 6.44
C TYR A 226 -14.40 4.00 7.64
N SER A 227 -13.65 4.14 8.72
CA SER A 227 -13.92 3.50 10.00
C SER A 227 -13.50 4.41 11.14
N ASP A 228 -14.42 4.59 12.10
CA ASP A 228 -14.22 5.41 13.31
C ASP A 228 -13.95 4.57 14.57
N ASP A 229 -13.91 3.24 14.45
CA ASP A 229 -13.72 2.31 15.57
C ASP A 229 -12.45 1.44 15.43
N GLY A 230 -11.44 1.99 14.75
CA GLY A 230 -10.15 1.35 14.51
C GLY A 230 -10.21 0.23 13.47
N GLY A 231 -11.20 0.22 12.59
CA GLY A 231 -11.35 -0.77 11.51
C GLY A 231 -12.20 -1.99 11.88
N ARG A 232 -13.02 -1.92 12.95
CA ARG A 232 -13.92 -3.01 13.36
C ARG A 232 -15.24 -2.98 12.57
N SER A 233 -15.73 -1.80 12.25
CA SER A 233 -16.84 -1.58 11.31
C SER A 233 -16.44 -0.56 10.24
N TRP A 234 -17.07 -0.66 9.08
CA TRP A 234 -16.75 0.15 7.91
C TRP A 234 -18.01 0.73 7.27
N GLN A 235 -17.88 1.94 6.75
CA GLN A 235 -18.93 2.64 6.03
C GLN A 235 -18.42 3.09 4.66
N ILE A 236 -19.32 3.12 3.68
CA ILE A 236 -19.07 3.77 2.39
C ILE A 236 -19.18 5.29 2.60
N GLY A 237 -18.13 6.02 2.25
CA GLY A 237 -18.11 7.48 2.21
C GLY A 237 -18.58 7.99 0.85
N TYR A 238 -17.80 8.86 0.22
CA TYR A 238 -18.20 9.42 -1.08
C TYR A 238 -18.37 8.31 -2.13
N VAL A 239 -19.24 8.57 -3.11
CA VAL A 239 -19.39 7.79 -4.34
C VAL A 239 -19.41 8.78 -5.50
N ASP A 240 -18.53 8.59 -6.48
CA ASP A 240 -18.41 9.42 -7.69
C ASP A 240 -18.61 8.54 -8.93
N ASP A 241 -19.87 8.46 -9.37
CA ASP A 241 -20.30 7.71 -10.55
C ASP A 241 -20.59 8.68 -11.69
N ASN A 242 -19.85 8.57 -12.79
CA ASN A 242 -20.01 9.47 -13.93
C ASN A 242 -19.97 8.74 -15.29
N PRO A 243 -21.01 7.95 -15.62
CA PRO A 243 -21.02 7.09 -16.82
C PRO A 243 -21.24 7.83 -18.15
N ASN A 244 -20.69 9.04 -18.27
CA ASN A 244 -20.64 9.81 -19.52
C ASN A 244 -19.30 9.65 -20.27
N GLY A 245 -18.30 9.01 -19.67
CA GLY A 245 -16.99 8.80 -20.28
C GLY A 245 -16.10 10.04 -20.35
N TYR A 246 -16.45 11.12 -19.66
CA TYR A 246 -15.58 12.28 -19.55
C TYR A 246 -14.41 12.01 -18.61
N LEU A 247 -14.70 11.61 -17.37
CA LEU A 247 -13.69 11.31 -16.36
C LEU A 247 -14.07 10.00 -15.68
N ASN A 248 -13.19 9.00 -15.79
CA ASN A 248 -13.41 7.67 -15.24
C ASN A 248 -12.48 7.46 -14.05
N VAL A 249 -13.00 7.70 -12.84
CA VAL A 249 -12.24 7.55 -11.58
C VAL A 249 -11.89 6.07 -11.38
N ASN A 250 -10.65 5.80 -10.97
CA ASN A 250 -10.19 4.43 -10.76
C ASN A 250 -9.25 4.37 -9.54
N GLU A 251 -8.02 3.88 -9.68
CA GLU A 251 -7.03 3.77 -8.60
C GLU A 251 -6.74 5.14 -7.93
N THR A 252 -7.21 5.29 -6.68
CA THR A 252 -7.19 6.55 -5.93
C THR A 252 -6.33 6.45 -4.69
N THR A 253 -5.54 7.47 -4.40
CA THR A 253 -4.76 7.65 -3.17
C THR A 253 -5.15 8.94 -2.45
N ALA A 254 -4.81 9.06 -1.18
CA ALA A 254 -5.23 10.19 -0.35
C ALA A 254 -4.14 10.68 0.60
N ALA A 255 -4.19 11.98 0.91
CA ALA A 255 -3.37 12.58 1.96
C ALA A 255 -4.19 13.63 2.72
N GLN A 256 -3.98 13.70 4.04
CA GLN A 256 -4.61 14.76 4.83
C GLN A 256 -3.81 16.07 4.75
N LEU A 257 -4.51 17.13 4.38
CA LEU A 257 -3.97 18.49 4.27
C LEU A 257 -3.79 19.13 5.66
N PRO A 258 -2.98 20.19 5.78
CA PRO A 258 -2.79 20.91 7.05
C PRO A 258 -4.08 21.50 7.63
N ASP A 259 -5.02 21.91 6.77
CA ASP A 259 -6.31 22.49 7.16
C ASP A 259 -7.35 21.45 7.62
N GLY A 260 -7.02 20.16 7.57
CA GLY A 260 -7.89 19.06 8.01
C GLY A 260 -8.61 18.36 6.88
N ARG A 261 -8.72 18.99 5.69
CA ARG A 261 -9.32 18.36 4.51
C ARG A 261 -8.51 17.15 4.05
N VAL A 262 -9.17 16.26 3.34
CA VAL A 262 -8.51 15.16 2.63
C VAL A 262 -8.39 15.55 1.16
N TYR A 263 -7.18 15.44 0.61
CA TYR A 263 -6.92 15.51 -0.82
C TYR A 263 -6.92 14.10 -1.39
N PHE A 264 -7.69 13.87 -2.45
CA PHE A 264 -7.69 12.64 -3.22
C PHE A 264 -7.03 12.87 -4.57
N ASN A 265 -6.20 11.92 -5.01
CA ASN A 265 -5.65 11.90 -6.35
C ASN A 265 -5.96 10.55 -7.00
N THR A 266 -6.58 10.59 -8.18
CA THR A 266 -7.04 9.38 -8.86
C THR A 266 -6.42 9.23 -10.24
N ARG A 267 -6.25 7.97 -10.65
CA ARG A 267 -6.02 7.59 -12.03
C ARG A 267 -7.28 7.91 -12.83
N GLU A 268 -7.14 8.76 -13.83
CA GLU A 268 -8.14 8.89 -14.89
C GLU A 268 -7.95 7.70 -15.84
N HIS A 269 -9.01 6.88 -15.98
CA HIS A 269 -8.96 5.64 -16.73
C HIS A 269 -9.61 5.77 -18.11
N ASN A 270 -8.84 6.27 -19.09
CA ASN A 270 -9.23 6.29 -20.50
C ASN A 270 -10.55 7.06 -20.76
N GLY A 271 -10.79 8.13 -20.01
CA GLY A 271 -11.84 9.10 -20.31
C GLY A 271 -11.42 10.06 -21.41
N THR A 272 -12.35 10.96 -21.76
CA THR A 272 -12.11 12.02 -22.75
C THR A 272 -11.57 13.32 -22.13
N ALA A 273 -11.48 13.38 -20.80
CA ALA A 273 -10.84 14.47 -20.08
C ALA A 273 -9.35 14.61 -20.44
N PRO A 274 -8.79 15.83 -20.43
CA PRO A 274 -7.37 16.02 -20.68
C PRO A 274 -6.53 15.46 -19.52
N GLY A 275 -5.44 14.78 -19.87
CA GLY A 275 -4.50 14.21 -18.88
C GLY A 275 -4.90 12.82 -18.39
N THR A 276 -4.16 12.31 -17.40
CA THR A 276 -4.29 10.93 -16.90
C THR A 276 -4.54 10.87 -15.39
N ARG A 277 -4.64 12.03 -14.74
CA ARG A 277 -4.89 12.19 -13.31
C ARG A 277 -6.05 13.14 -13.09
N ALA A 278 -6.75 12.93 -11.99
CA ALA A 278 -7.75 13.85 -11.48
C ALA A 278 -7.63 13.98 -9.95
N ASP A 279 -8.21 15.04 -9.39
CA ASP A 279 -8.23 15.27 -7.95
C ASP A 279 -9.57 15.78 -7.43
N ALA A 280 -9.79 15.54 -6.15
CA ALA A 280 -10.95 16.00 -5.40
C ALA A 280 -10.56 16.25 -3.93
N TYR A 281 -11.48 16.88 -3.19
CA TYR A 281 -11.29 17.20 -1.79
C TYR A 281 -12.49 16.75 -0.96
N SER A 282 -12.25 16.33 0.27
CA SER A 282 -13.28 16.12 1.30
C SER A 282 -13.00 16.99 2.52
N ALA A 283 -14.06 17.55 3.12
CA ALA A 283 -13.99 18.33 4.36
C ALA A 283 -14.47 17.56 5.61
N ASP A 284 -14.99 16.36 5.42
CA ASP A 284 -15.64 15.51 6.42
C ASP A 284 -14.96 14.13 6.51
N GLY A 285 -13.65 14.09 6.27
CA GLY A 285 -12.86 12.88 6.46
C GLY A 285 -13.18 11.75 5.50
N GLY A 286 -13.65 12.06 4.29
CA GLY A 286 -13.95 11.12 3.21
C GLY A 286 -15.43 10.79 3.03
N GLU A 287 -16.33 11.29 3.88
CA GLU A 287 -17.76 11.00 3.75
C GLU A 287 -18.37 11.61 2.48
N THR A 288 -18.00 12.83 2.13
CA THR A 288 -18.45 13.49 0.90
C THR A 288 -17.31 14.21 0.18
N LEU A 289 -17.49 14.42 -1.14
CA LEU A 289 -16.62 15.29 -1.91
C LEU A 289 -17.17 16.73 -1.89
N VAL A 290 -16.29 17.70 -1.64
CA VAL A 290 -16.62 19.14 -1.73
C VAL A 290 -17.07 19.49 -3.16
N LYS A 291 -16.41 18.89 -4.16
CA LYS A 291 -16.75 18.93 -5.58
C LYS A 291 -16.36 17.59 -6.22
N PRO A 292 -17.03 17.16 -7.30
CA PRO A 292 -16.61 15.98 -8.07
C PRO A 292 -15.16 16.08 -8.52
N PHE A 293 -14.57 14.93 -8.86
CA PHE A 293 -13.21 14.87 -9.40
C PHE A 293 -13.04 15.75 -10.63
N ARG A 294 -11.85 16.36 -10.75
CA ARG A 294 -11.50 17.27 -11.84
C ARG A 294 -10.14 16.89 -12.43
N PRO A 295 -9.94 17.08 -13.74
CA PRO A 295 -8.65 16.78 -14.36
C PRO A 295 -7.50 17.57 -13.72
N GLN A 296 -6.40 16.87 -13.40
CA GLN A 296 -5.22 17.44 -12.77
C GLN A 296 -4.12 17.64 -13.81
N ALA A 297 -4.20 18.77 -14.51
CA ALA A 297 -3.36 19.05 -15.68
C ALA A 297 -1.86 19.19 -15.38
N THR A 298 -1.47 19.46 -14.12
CA THR A 298 -0.05 19.64 -13.76
C THR A 298 0.67 18.33 -13.42
N LEU A 299 -0.05 17.20 -13.40
CA LEU A 299 0.51 15.86 -13.24
C LEU A 299 0.51 15.10 -14.57
N ILE A 300 1.60 15.24 -15.32
CA ILE A 300 1.80 14.55 -16.59
C ILE A 300 2.41 13.16 -16.35
N GLY A 301 1.80 12.13 -16.92
CA GLY A 301 2.28 10.75 -16.88
C GLY A 301 1.32 9.81 -17.62
N PRO A 302 1.60 8.50 -17.64
CA PRO A 302 0.76 7.52 -18.32
C PRO A 302 -0.44 7.14 -17.45
N VAL A 303 -1.36 6.34 -17.99
CA VAL A 303 -2.51 5.80 -17.23
C VAL A 303 -2.03 4.68 -16.29
N VAL A 304 -1.78 5.03 -15.03
CA VAL A 304 -1.23 4.15 -13.97
C VAL A 304 -1.58 4.68 -12.57
N GLN A 305 -1.57 3.81 -11.56
CA GLN A 305 -1.61 4.19 -10.14
C GLN A 305 -0.45 5.15 -9.78
N ALA A 306 -0.69 5.99 -8.78
CA ALA A 306 0.32 6.86 -8.18
C ALA A 306 0.04 7.05 -6.68
N SER A 307 1.05 7.44 -5.91
CA SER A 307 0.93 7.68 -4.46
C SER A 307 1.02 9.17 -4.12
N VAL A 308 0.33 9.56 -3.06
CA VAL A 308 0.41 10.90 -2.47
C VAL A 308 0.60 10.78 -0.97
N LEU A 309 1.50 11.60 -0.41
CA LEU A 309 1.78 11.67 1.01
C LEU A 309 1.92 13.12 1.45
N SER A 310 1.43 13.45 2.65
CA SER A 310 1.68 14.76 3.27
C SER A 310 2.95 14.71 4.11
N VAL A 311 3.89 15.62 3.85
CA VAL A 311 5.12 15.81 4.64
C VAL A 311 5.14 17.25 5.15
N GLY A 312 4.77 17.43 6.41
CA GLY A 312 4.54 18.76 6.98
C GLY A 312 3.38 19.46 6.29
N SER A 313 3.64 20.58 5.62
CA SER A 313 2.65 21.31 4.80
C SER A 313 2.70 21.00 3.31
N THR A 314 3.65 20.17 2.88
CA THR A 314 3.91 19.89 1.46
C THR A 314 3.33 18.53 1.11
N LEU A 315 2.56 18.47 0.03
CA LEU A 315 2.20 17.20 -0.57
C LEU A 315 3.35 16.70 -1.46
N VAL A 316 3.63 15.40 -1.38
CA VAL A 316 4.57 14.70 -2.24
C VAL A 316 3.79 13.66 -3.04
N TYR A 317 3.98 13.66 -4.36
CA TYR A 317 3.41 12.70 -5.29
C TYR A 317 4.53 11.84 -5.88
N SER A 318 4.31 10.54 -6.02
CA SER A 318 5.16 9.65 -6.81
C SER A 318 4.39 9.02 -7.96
N GLY A 319 4.95 9.12 -9.15
CA GLY A 319 4.44 8.40 -10.31
C GLY A 319 5.36 8.54 -11.53
N PRO A 320 5.20 7.67 -12.54
CA PRO A 320 5.91 7.79 -13.81
C PRO A 320 5.66 9.16 -14.48
N ALA A 321 6.69 9.71 -15.12
CA ALA A 321 6.64 11.03 -15.75
C ALA A 321 6.60 10.99 -17.28
N ASP A 322 6.90 9.85 -17.88
CA ASP A 322 6.76 9.68 -19.33
C ASP A 322 5.27 9.63 -19.73
N PRO A 323 4.78 10.50 -20.62
CA PRO A 323 3.36 10.56 -20.97
C PRO A 323 2.87 9.35 -21.77
N ALA A 324 3.77 8.61 -22.43
CA ALA A 324 3.45 7.51 -23.33
C ALA A 324 3.72 6.13 -22.71
N ALA A 325 4.65 6.04 -21.76
CA ALA A 325 5.09 4.77 -21.20
C ALA A 325 5.12 4.79 -19.67
N ARG A 326 4.93 3.62 -19.05
CA ARG A 326 5.21 3.39 -17.64
C ARG A 326 6.73 3.41 -17.40
N ALA A 327 7.29 4.61 -17.33
CA ALA A 327 8.71 4.87 -17.16
C ALA A 327 8.98 6.23 -16.49
N ALA A 328 10.21 6.41 -16.05
CA ALA A 328 10.71 7.64 -15.45
C ALA A 328 10.03 8.02 -14.12
N MET A 329 10.14 7.17 -13.09
CA MET A 329 9.60 7.45 -11.76
C MET A 329 10.09 8.81 -11.25
N THR A 330 9.15 9.70 -10.92
CA THR A 330 9.47 11.09 -10.53
C THR A 330 8.64 11.49 -9.33
N LEU A 331 9.30 12.14 -8.37
CA LEU A 331 8.64 12.83 -7.27
C LEU A 331 8.28 14.26 -7.67
N ARG A 332 7.06 14.65 -7.34
CA ARG A 332 6.52 16.00 -7.55
C ARG A 332 6.00 16.53 -6.22
N THR A 333 6.05 17.83 -6.02
CA THR A 333 5.55 18.47 -4.80
C THR A 333 4.54 19.55 -5.08
N SER A 334 3.65 19.76 -4.11
CA SER A 334 2.69 20.86 -4.08
C SER A 334 2.73 21.53 -2.71
N THR A 335 2.83 22.85 -2.71
CA THR A 335 2.79 23.71 -1.51
C THR A 335 1.49 24.53 -1.42
N ASP A 336 0.61 24.37 -2.42
CA ASP A 336 -0.69 25.03 -2.54
C ASP A 336 -1.84 24.03 -2.41
N GLN A 337 -1.65 23.00 -1.57
CA GLN A 337 -2.67 22.00 -1.22
C GLN A 337 -3.18 21.19 -2.40
N GLY A 338 -2.29 20.86 -3.34
CA GLY A 338 -2.57 19.98 -4.48
C GLY A 338 -3.08 20.69 -5.72
N VAL A 339 -3.19 22.03 -5.71
CA VAL A 339 -3.68 22.81 -6.86
C VAL A 339 -2.67 22.79 -8.00
N THR A 340 -1.38 23.01 -7.72
CA THR A 340 -0.30 22.90 -8.71
C THR A 340 0.82 22.00 -8.23
N TRP A 341 1.43 21.29 -9.17
CA TRP A 341 2.51 20.33 -8.92
C TRP A 341 3.78 20.72 -9.67
N GLN A 342 4.93 20.64 -8.99
CA GLN A 342 6.25 20.91 -9.55
C GLN A 342 7.14 19.67 -9.45
N PRO A 343 7.94 19.34 -10.48
CA PRO A 343 8.96 18.29 -10.37
C PRO A 343 9.95 18.61 -9.25
N ALA A 344 10.18 17.64 -8.36
CA ALA A 344 11.12 17.75 -7.26
C ALA A 344 12.37 16.88 -7.50
N LEU A 345 12.18 15.61 -7.89
CA LEU A 345 13.26 14.67 -8.09
C LEU A 345 12.90 13.61 -9.15
N ALA A 346 13.68 13.50 -10.21
CA ALA A 346 13.65 12.34 -11.11
C ALA A 346 14.39 11.16 -10.44
N VAL A 347 13.65 10.16 -9.97
CA VAL A 347 14.20 9.05 -9.17
C VAL A 347 14.96 8.07 -10.06
N SER A 348 14.39 7.76 -11.22
CA SER A 348 14.92 6.85 -12.21
C SER A 348 14.42 7.24 -13.60
N GLY A 349 15.18 6.92 -14.66
CA GLY A 349 14.72 6.99 -16.05
C GLY A 349 14.23 5.65 -16.61
N LEU A 350 14.25 4.60 -15.80
CA LEU A 350 13.91 3.22 -16.18
C LEU A 350 12.39 2.98 -16.26
N PRO A 351 11.94 1.83 -16.79
CA PRO A 351 10.58 1.35 -16.61
C PRO A 351 10.12 1.48 -15.16
N ALA A 352 8.95 2.08 -14.95
CA ALA A 352 8.41 2.35 -13.64
C ALA A 352 6.89 2.37 -13.67
N ALA A 353 6.25 1.74 -12.69
CA ALA A 353 4.79 1.64 -12.64
C ALA A 353 4.25 2.03 -11.26
N TYR A 354 3.59 1.11 -10.56
CA TYR A 354 2.90 1.40 -9.29
C TYR A 354 3.93 1.81 -8.24
N SER A 355 3.52 2.69 -7.32
CA SER A 355 4.38 3.19 -6.26
C SER A 355 3.61 3.48 -4.99
N ASP A 356 4.34 3.50 -3.88
CA ASP A 356 3.82 3.94 -2.60
C ASP A 356 4.88 4.66 -1.75
N LEU A 357 4.45 5.68 -1.01
CA LEU A 357 5.29 6.58 -0.23
C LEU A 357 5.12 6.35 1.27
N VAL A 358 6.21 6.47 2.03
CA VAL A 358 6.18 6.40 3.50
C VAL A 358 7.18 7.38 4.12
N SER A 359 6.82 7.99 5.25
CA SER A 359 7.79 8.73 6.06
C SER A 359 8.62 7.74 6.90
N VAL A 360 9.85 7.46 6.49
CA VAL A 360 10.75 6.55 7.22
C VAL A 360 11.14 7.17 8.56
N ASP A 361 11.68 8.38 8.52
CA ASP A 361 12.05 9.18 9.68
C ASP A 361 11.86 10.68 9.37
N ARG A 362 12.29 11.56 10.29
CA ARG A 362 12.13 13.03 10.15
C ARG A 362 12.88 13.64 8.97
N SER A 363 13.82 12.92 8.37
CA SER A 363 14.73 13.39 7.32
C SER A 363 14.73 12.52 6.07
N THR A 364 13.98 11.41 6.07
CA THR A 364 14.00 10.40 5.00
C THR A 364 12.59 10.05 4.55
N LEU A 365 12.34 10.25 3.25
CA LEU A 365 11.19 9.71 2.55
C LEU A 365 11.54 8.33 1.99
N GLY A 366 10.61 7.38 2.14
CA GLY A 366 10.66 6.07 1.51
C GLY A 366 9.76 6.04 0.29
N LEU A 367 10.25 5.44 -0.79
CA LEU A 367 9.50 5.16 -2.00
C LEU A 367 9.63 3.68 -2.34
N LEU A 368 8.52 2.94 -2.28
CA LEU A 368 8.42 1.57 -2.76
C LEU A 368 7.78 1.59 -4.15
N TYR A 369 8.39 1.01 -5.18
CA TYR A 369 7.84 1.07 -6.54
C TYR A 369 8.26 -0.08 -7.44
N GLU A 370 7.40 -0.38 -8.41
CA GLU A 370 7.64 -1.34 -9.49
C GLU A 370 8.63 -0.77 -10.50
N THR A 371 9.72 -1.50 -10.78
CA THR A 371 10.79 -1.09 -11.70
C THR A 371 11.61 -2.28 -12.21
N GLY A 372 12.41 -2.04 -13.24
CA GLY A 372 13.39 -3.00 -13.75
C GLY A 372 14.19 -2.40 -14.90
N ASP A 373 15.09 -3.18 -15.49
CA ASP A 373 15.91 -2.72 -16.62
C ASP A 373 15.11 -2.71 -17.92
N PHE A 374 14.26 -3.72 -18.14
CA PHE A 374 13.47 -3.89 -19.36
C PHE A 374 11.96 -3.83 -19.12
N SER A 375 11.53 -4.16 -17.90
CA SER A 375 10.12 -4.14 -17.50
C SER A 375 9.95 -3.67 -16.07
N ALA A 376 8.87 -2.92 -15.79
CA ALA A 376 8.52 -2.53 -14.42
C ALA A 376 8.14 -3.73 -13.52
N ASN A 377 7.90 -4.91 -14.11
CA ASN A 377 7.50 -6.12 -13.37
C ASN A 377 8.69 -6.96 -12.88
N GLU A 378 9.94 -6.51 -13.03
CA GLU A 378 11.11 -7.29 -12.62
C GLU A 378 11.34 -7.22 -11.11
N THR A 379 11.15 -6.05 -10.51
CA THR A 379 11.37 -5.83 -9.08
C THR A 379 10.36 -4.85 -8.51
N ILE A 380 10.11 -5.01 -7.21
CA ILE A 380 9.64 -3.90 -6.37
C ILE A 380 10.84 -3.42 -5.58
N THR A 381 11.22 -2.17 -5.80
CA THR A 381 12.41 -1.52 -5.23
C THR A 381 12.01 -0.51 -4.17
N PHE A 382 12.78 -0.44 -3.09
CA PHE A 382 12.62 0.57 -2.04
C PHE A 382 13.78 1.58 -2.10
N ARG A 383 13.45 2.87 -2.23
CA ARG A 383 14.41 3.99 -2.22
C ARG A 383 14.27 4.79 -0.94
N ARG A 384 15.42 5.11 -0.36
CA ARG A 384 15.56 6.07 0.74
C ARG A 384 16.01 7.40 0.16
N ILE A 385 15.17 8.41 0.29
CA ILE A 385 15.36 9.72 -0.34
C ILE A 385 15.47 10.77 0.78
N PRO A 386 16.58 11.50 0.88
CA PRO A 386 16.69 12.61 1.83
C PRO A 386 15.58 13.63 1.58
N LEU A 387 14.82 13.99 2.61
CA LEU A 387 13.68 14.90 2.47
C LEU A 387 14.07 16.27 1.92
N LYS A 388 15.28 16.75 2.24
CA LYS A 388 15.85 18.00 1.72
C LYS A 388 16.02 18.03 0.19
N ASP A 389 16.04 16.86 -0.46
CA ASP A 389 16.16 16.74 -1.92
C ASP A 389 14.78 16.82 -2.60
N VAL A 390 13.68 16.78 -1.82
CA VAL A 390 12.28 16.74 -2.30
C VAL A 390 11.49 17.96 -1.84
N VAL A 391 11.55 18.28 -0.55
CA VAL A 391 10.84 19.38 0.08
C VAL A 391 11.84 20.49 0.36
N ARG A 392 11.55 21.70 -0.13
CA ARG A 392 12.39 22.90 0.02
C ARG A 392 11.88 23.81 1.12
#